data_AF-A0A0H2Z6W6-F1
#
_entry.id   AF-A0A0H2Z6W6-F1
#
_cell.length_a   1.000
_cell.length_b   1.000
_cell.length_c   1.000
_cell.angle_alpha   90.00
_cell.angle_beta   90.00
_cell.angle_gamma   90.00
#
_symmetry.space_group_name_H-M   'P 1'
#
loop_
_entity.id
_entity.type
_entity.pdbx_description
1 polymer ?
#
loop_
_entity_poly.entity_id
_entity_poly.type
_entity_poly.pdbx_seq_one_letter_code
_entity_poly.pdbx_strand_id
1 'polypeptide(L)'
;MALDPSQRRRLRHALSDAFVDTLLEPEDIARRIKGVDPALLERLFFEEVAPVCHGNLLSPAPAVWTAFDEAWLEEAIERRLARLRSSALRRWHERCLVAWLRWRYADTWRAIAGAL
;
A
#
# COMPACT_ATOMS: atom_id res chain seq x y z
N MET A 1 0.84 -18.37 7.58
CA MET A 1 -0.59 -18.25 7.94
C MET A 1 -1.26 -17.35 6.91
N ALA A 2 -2.39 -17.75 6.33
CA ALA A 2 -3.17 -16.84 5.50
C ALA A 2 -3.82 -15.78 6.42
N LEU A 3 -3.71 -14.50 6.05
CA LEU A 3 -4.42 -13.43 6.76
C LEU A 3 -5.93 -13.62 6.60
N ASP A 4 -6.68 -13.37 7.67
CA ASP A 4 -8.13 -13.17 7.56
C ASP A 4 -8.43 -11.99 6.60
N PRO A 5 -9.43 -12.08 5.71
CA PRO A 5 -9.74 -11.01 4.77
C PRO A 5 -10.01 -9.66 5.43
N SER A 6 -10.65 -9.62 6.61
CA SER A 6 -10.90 -8.37 7.33
C SER A 6 -9.60 -7.79 7.89
N GLN A 7 -8.70 -8.64 8.38
CA GLN A 7 -7.39 -8.20 8.86
C GLN A 7 -6.55 -7.64 7.71
N ARG A 8 -6.52 -8.31 6.56
CA ARG A 8 -5.81 -7.82 5.38
C ARG A 8 -6.31 -6.45 4.92
N ARG A 9 -7.63 -6.24 4.87
CA ARG A 9 -8.23 -4.93 4.55
C ARG A 9 -7.77 -3.83 5.50
N ARG A 10 -7.87 -4.09 6.82
CA ARG A 10 -7.39 -3.14 7.84
C ARG A 10 -5.90 -2.80 7.67
N LEU A 11 -5.06 -3.79 7.37
CA LEU A 11 -3.64 -3.57 7.13
C LEU A 11 -3.39 -2.75 5.86
N ARG A 12 -4.08 -3.06 4.76
CA ARG A 12 -3.98 -2.28 3.51
C ARG A 12 -4.36 -0.81 3.72
N HIS A 13 -5.44 -0.57 4.47
CA HIS A 13 -5.89 0.78 4.80
C HIS A 13 -4.90 1.52 5.70
N ALA A 14 -4.42 0.89 6.78
CA ALA A 14 -3.41 1.51 7.64
C ALA A 14 -2.11 1.83 6.90
N LEU A 15 -1.69 0.98 5.97
CA LEU A 15 -0.47 1.21 5.15
C LEU A 15 -0.67 2.29 4.07
N SER A 16 -1.90 2.56 3.62
CA SER A 16 -2.16 3.58 2.60
C SER A 16 -2.01 5.00 3.13
N ASP A 17 -2.13 5.18 4.45
CA ASP A 17 -1.89 6.46 5.12
C ASP A 17 -0.47 7.00 4.88
N ALA A 18 0.50 6.13 4.58
CA ALA A 18 1.87 6.53 4.22
C ALA A 18 1.96 7.36 2.93
N PHE A 19 0.87 7.42 2.15
CA PHE A 19 0.78 8.13 0.87
C PHE A 19 -0.13 9.36 0.95
N VAL A 20 -0.68 9.67 2.12
CA VAL A 20 -1.47 10.88 2.33
C VAL A 20 -0.53 11.98 2.81
N ASP A 21 -0.55 13.16 2.18
CA ASP A 21 0.31 14.31 2.50
C ASP A 21 -0.17 15.06 3.75
N THR A 22 -0.55 14.30 4.77
CA THR A 22 -0.86 14.75 6.12
C THR A 22 0.19 14.17 7.03
N LEU A 23 0.65 14.95 8.01
CA LEU A 23 1.67 14.66 9.03
C LEU A 23 1.36 13.43 9.89
N LEU A 24 1.15 12.26 9.28
CA LEU A 24 1.07 11.01 9.99
C LEU A 24 2.50 10.53 10.23
N GLU A 25 2.91 10.66 11.48
CA GLU A 25 4.19 10.14 11.92
C GLU A 25 4.21 8.61 11.67
N PRO A 26 5.32 8.04 11.18
CA PRO A 26 5.46 6.60 10.94
C PRO A 26 5.00 5.72 12.12
N GLU A 27 5.13 6.23 13.33
CA GLU A 27 4.69 5.64 14.60
C GLU A 27 3.18 5.42 14.65
N ASP A 28 2.37 6.31 14.06
CA ASP A 28 0.91 6.18 14.03
C ASP A 28 0.47 5.01 13.15
N ILE A 29 1.18 4.79 12.04
CA ILE A 29 0.97 3.65 11.14
C ILE A 29 1.44 2.38 11.84
N ALA A 30 2.65 2.39 12.40
CA ALA A 30 3.24 1.26 13.09
C ALA A 30 2.36 0.74 14.24
N ARG A 31 1.76 1.65 15.04
CA ARG A 31 0.83 1.28 16.13
C ARG A 31 -0.37 0.47 15.65
N ARG A 32 -0.87 0.71 14.43
CA ARG A 32 -2.06 0.03 13.88
C ARG A 32 -1.75 -1.35 13.27
N ILE A 33 -0.49 -1.57 12.87
CA ILE A 33 -0.06 -2.80 12.19
C ILE A 33 0.86 -3.68 13.06
N LYS A 34 1.17 -3.24 14.28
CA LYS A 34 2.00 -3.95 15.25
C LYS A 34 1.49 -5.36 15.53
N GLY A 35 2.43 -6.29 15.72
CA GLY A 35 2.12 -7.70 15.98
C GLY A 35 1.90 -8.54 14.72
N VAL A 36 2.02 -7.93 13.53
CA VAL A 36 2.07 -8.64 12.25
C VAL A 36 3.52 -8.74 11.80
N ASP A 37 3.86 -9.87 11.16
CA ASP A 37 5.19 -10.12 10.59
C ASP A 37 5.63 -8.96 9.65
N PRO A 38 6.76 -8.28 9.92
CA PRO A 38 7.27 -7.20 9.07
C PRO A 38 7.46 -7.61 7.61
N ALA A 39 7.85 -8.86 7.33
CA ALA A 39 8.02 -9.33 5.95
C ALA A 39 6.67 -9.41 5.21
N LEU A 40 5.59 -9.73 5.92
CA LEU A 40 4.24 -9.71 5.36
C LEU A 40 3.75 -8.28 5.12
N LEU A 41 4.00 -7.38 6.08
CA LEU A 41 3.67 -5.97 5.95
C LEU A 41 4.40 -5.31 4.79
N GLU A 42 5.70 -5.60 4.60
CA GLU A 42 6.49 -5.09 3.49
C GLU A 42 5.91 -5.51 2.14
N ARG A 43 5.50 -6.78 2.04
CA ARG A 43 4.86 -7.30 0.83
C ARG A 43 3.52 -6.62 0.55
N LEU A 44 2.66 -6.46 1.56
CA LEU A 44 1.40 -5.72 1.41
C LEU A 44 1.65 -4.28 0.98
N PHE A 45 2.62 -3.61 1.61
CA PHE A 45 2.99 -2.24 1.32
C PHE A 45 3.41 -2.08 -0.14
N PHE A 46 4.39 -2.86 -0.63
CA PHE A 46 4.94 -2.66 -1.96
C PHE A 46 4.17 -3.35 -3.09
N GLU A 47 3.54 -4.50 -2.85
CA GLU A 47 2.91 -5.31 -3.91
C GLU A 47 1.41 -4.99 -4.07
N GLU A 48 0.76 -4.48 -3.03
CA GLU A 48 -0.69 -4.23 -3.05
C GLU A 48 -1.02 -2.74 -2.90
N VAL A 49 -0.51 -2.07 -1.86
CA VAL A 49 -0.91 -0.69 -1.49
C VAL A 49 -0.20 0.37 -2.34
N ALA A 50 1.14 0.39 -2.32
CA ALA A 50 1.95 1.42 -2.96
C ALA A 50 1.62 1.63 -4.44
N PRO A 51 1.38 0.60 -5.26
CA PRO A 51 1.07 0.83 -6.65
C PRO A 51 -0.29 1.49 -6.90
N VAL A 52 -1.27 1.27 -6.03
CA VAL A 52 -2.59 1.90 -6.11
C VAL A 52 -2.50 3.35 -5.63
N CYS A 53 -1.91 3.56 -4.45
CA CYS A 53 -1.78 4.88 -3.84
C CYS A 53 -0.88 5.80 -4.66
N HIS A 54 0.26 5.30 -5.15
CA HIS A 54 1.14 6.07 -6.04
C HIS A 54 0.43 6.47 -7.34
N GLY A 55 -0.34 5.55 -7.94
CA GLY A 55 -1.14 5.87 -9.12
C GLY A 55 -2.17 6.97 -8.86
N ASN A 56 -2.78 6.98 -7.67
CA ASN A 56 -3.71 8.04 -7.26
C ASN A 56 -3.02 9.40 -7.11
N LEU A 57 -1.78 9.45 -6.61
CA LEU A 57 -1.01 10.70 -6.49
C LEU A 57 -0.72 11.37 -7.83
N LEU A 58 -0.78 10.61 -8.93
CA LEU A 58 -0.61 11.13 -10.29
C LEU A 58 -1.93 11.61 -10.90
N SER A 59 -3.06 11.44 -10.19
CA SER A 59 -4.36 11.90 -10.64
C SER A 59 -4.57 13.40 -10.33
N PRO A 60 -5.51 14.08 -11.03
CA PRO A 60 -5.82 15.47 -10.72
C PRO A 60 -6.18 15.66 -9.25
N ALA A 61 -5.61 16.69 -8.63
CA ALA A 61 -5.82 16.98 -7.22
C ALA A 61 -7.32 17.15 -6.91
N PRO A 62 -7.83 16.50 -5.85
CA PRO A 62 -9.21 16.69 -5.44
C PRO A 62 -9.39 18.09 -4.86
N ALA A 63 -10.64 18.57 -4.85
CA ALA A 63 -10.98 19.86 -4.23
C ALA A 63 -10.72 19.89 -2.71
N VAL A 64 -10.77 18.72 -2.07
CA VAL A 64 -10.49 18.52 -0.64
C VAL A 64 -9.54 17.34 -0.49
N TRP A 65 -8.47 17.53 0.27
CA TRP A 65 -7.54 16.46 0.61
C TRP A 65 -8.06 15.69 1.83
N THR A 66 -8.33 14.40 1.65
CA THR A 66 -8.73 13.47 2.71
C THR A 66 -7.88 12.21 2.63
N ALA A 67 -7.93 11.40 3.69
CA ALA A 67 -7.41 10.03 3.64
C ALA A 67 -8.12 9.19 2.56
N PHE A 68 -7.52 8.05 2.21
CA PHE A 68 -8.10 7.13 1.24
C PHE A 68 -9.39 6.50 1.79
N ASP A 69 -10.43 6.50 0.96
CA ASP A 69 -11.65 5.73 1.21
C ASP A 69 -11.33 4.22 1.21
N GLU A 70 -11.71 3.51 2.27
CA GLU A 70 -11.37 2.10 2.46
C GLU A 70 -12.00 1.19 1.39
N ALA A 71 -13.26 1.47 1.02
CA ALA A 71 -13.98 0.67 0.02
C ALA A 71 -13.38 0.84 -1.37
N TRP A 72 -13.08 2.08 -1.76
CA TRP A 72 -12.39 2.40 -3.00
C TRP A 72 -10.99 1.76 -3.04
N LEU A 73 -10.22 1.86 -1.95
CA LEU A 73 -8.86 1.32 -1.89
C LEU A 73 -8.87 -0.18 -2.10
N GLU A 74 -9.75 -0.89 -1.39
CA GLU A 74 -9.87 -2.34 -1.51
C GLU A 74 -10.31 -2.75 -2.93
N GLU A 75 -11.32 -2.07 -3.49
CA GLU A 75 -11.77 -2.34 -4.85
C GLU A 75 -10.65 -2.11 -5.87
N ALA A 76 -9.89 -1.03 -5.74
CA ALA A 76 -8.78 -0.70 -6.63
C ALA A 76 -7.65 -1.74 -6.54
N ILE A 77 -7.30 -2.19 -5.33
CA ILE A 77 -6.31 -3.26 -5.10
C ILE A 77 -6.80 -4.57 -5.73
N GLU A 78 -8.02 -5.01 -5.43
CA GLU A 78 -8.53 -6.29 -5.94
C GLU A 78 -8.69 -6.28 -7.46
N ARG A 79 -9.18 -5.18 -8.04
CA ARG A 79 -9.26 -4.99 -9.50
C ARG A 79 -7.88 -5.09 -10.13
N ARG A 80 -6.87 -4.50 -9.51
CA ARG A 80 -5.49 -4.57 -9.97
C ARG A 80 -4.93 -5.99 -9.90
N LEU A 81 -5.09 -6.67 -8.77
CA LEU A 81 -4.68 -8.06 -8.59
C LEU A 81 -5.34 -9.00 -9.60
N ALA A 82 -6.64 -8.80 -9.89
CA ALA A 82 -7.35 -9.54 -10.92
C ALA A 82 -6.75 -9.33 -12.33
N ARG A 83 -6.36 -8.09 -12.68
CA ARG A 83 -5.71 -7.78 -13.97
C ARG A 83 -4.31 -8.42 -14.11
N LEU A 84 -3.62 -8.70 -13.02
CA LEU A 84 -2.32 -9.41 -13.07
C LEU A 84 -2.46 -10.90 -13.38
N ARG A 85 -3.61 -11.49 -13.03
CA ARG A 85 -3.90 -12.91 -13.33
C ARG A 85 -4.10 -13.16 -14.83
N SER A 86 -4.53 -12.14 -15.60
CA SER A 86 -4.92 -12.32 -17.01
C SER A 86 -3.77 -12.25 -18.03
N SER A 87 -2.58 -11.74 -17.69
CA SER A 87 -1.50 -11.56 -18.67
C SER A 87 -0.08 -11.60 -18.08
N ALA A 88 0.84 -12.31 -18.76
CA ALA A 88 2.25 -12.37 -18.39
C ALA A 88 2.98 -11.03 -18.58
N LEU A 89 2.65 -10.27 -19.62
CA LEU A 89 3.23 -8.95 -19.86
C LEU A 89 2.86 -7.98 -18.72
N ARG A 90 1.61 -8.02 -18.27
CA ARG A 90 1.16 -7.22 -17.12
C ARG A 90 1.93 -7.58 -15.86
N ARG A 91 2.21 -8.87 -15.61
CA ARG A 91 3.04 -9.32 -14.48
C ARG A 91 4.50 -8.88 -14.59
N TRP A 92 5.05 -8.76 -15.79
CA TRP A 92 6.40 -8.24 -15.96
C TRP A 92 6.46 -6.74 -15.67
N HIS A 93 5.56 -5.95 -16.27
CA HIS A 93 5.44 -4.52 -16.00
C HIS A 93 5.23 -4.26 -14.50
N GLU A 94 4.39 -5.08 -13.87
CA GLU A 94 4.15 -5.07 -12.44
C GLU A 94 5.43 -5.22 -11.62
N ARG A 95 6.26 -6.21 -11.94
CA ARG A 95 7.52 -6.44 -11.22
C ARG A 95 8.45 -5.24 -11.36
N CYS A 96 8.52 -4.62 -12.54
CA CYS A 96 9.31 -3.41 -12.75
C CYS A 96 8.77 -2.24 -11.90
N LEU A 97 7.44 -2.05 -11.89
CA LEU A 97 6.80 -1.01 -11.08
C LEU A 97 7.07 -1.23 -9.59
N VAL A 98 6.86 -2.44 -9.07
CA VAL A 98 7.11 -2.77 -7.66
C VAL A 98 8.60 -2.59 -7.31
N ALA A 99 9.53 -2.99 -8.18
CA ALA A 99 10.96 -2.77 -7.96
C ALA A 99 11.29 -1.27 -7.87
N TRP A 100 10.71 -0.45 -8.75
CA TRP A 100 10.87 1.00 -8.69
C TRP A 100 10.23 1.61 -7.43
N LEU A 101 9.04 1.16 -7.03
CA LEU A 101 8.37 1.61 -5.81
C LEU A 101 9.15 1.25 -4.55
N ARG A 102 9.76 0.05 -4.51
CA ARG A 102 10.68 -0.36 -3.44
C ARG A 102 11.85 0.60 -3.29
N TRP A 103 12.43 1.05 -4.41
CA TRP A 103 13.47 2.07 -4.37
C TRP A 103 12.92 3.45 -3.96
N ARG A 104 11.81 3.90 -4.55
CA ARG A 104 11.22 5.23 -4.36
C ARG A 104 10.71 5.49 -2.93
N TYR A 105 10.16 4.46 -2.29
CA TYR A 105 9.57 4.52 -0.95
C TYR A 105 10.36 3.73 0.09
N ALA A 106 11.66 3.48 -0.18
CA ALA A 106 12.54 2.76 0.74
C ALA A 106 12.66 3.46 2.10
N ASP A 107 12.81 4.78 2.11
CA ASP A 107 12.89 5.57 3.35
C ASP A 107 11.57 5.54 4.13
N THR A 108 10.44 5.69 3.44
CA THR A 108 9.10 5.60 4.04
C THR A 108 8.90 4.24 4.72
N TRP A 109 9.21 3.15 4.02
CA TRP A 109 9.11 1.81 4.60
C TRP A 109 10.06 1.62 5.78
N ARG A 110 11.32 2.09 5.66
CA ARG A 110 12.31 2.00 6.76
C ARG A 110 11.84 2.76 8.01
N ALA A 111 11.21 3.92 7.85
CA ALA A 111 10.67 4.67 8.97
C ALA A 111 9.54 3.93 9.67
N ILE A 112 8.57 3.39 8.91
CA ILE A 112 7.46 2.58 9.47
C ILE A 112 8.01 1.32 10.15
N ALA A 113 8.88 0.58 9.47
CA ALA A 113 9.44 -0.67 9.98
C ALA A 113 10.32 -0.46 11.22
N GLY A 114 11.04 0.66 11.30
CA GLY A 114 11.82 1.04 12.49
C GLY A 114 10.97 1.35 13.72
N ALA A 115 9.67 1.60 13.54
CA ALA A 115 8.73 1.93 14.61
C ALA A 115 7.83 0.74 15.05
N LEU A 116 8.00 -0.46 14.47
CA LEU A 116 7.25 -1.68 14.80
C LEU A 116 7.73 -2.34 16.11
#